data_AF-A0A7C1AU32-F1
#
_entry.id   AF-A0A7C1AU32-F1
#
_cell.length_a   1.000
_cell.length_b   1.000
_cell.length_c   1.000
_cell.angle_alpha   90.00
_cell.angle_beta   90.00
_cell.angle_gamma   90.00
#
_symmetry.space_group_name_H-M   'P 1'
#
loop_
_entity.id
_entity.type
_entity.pdbx_description
1 polymer ?
#
loop_
_entity_poly.entity_id
_entity_poly.type
_entity_poly.pdbx_seq_one_letter_code
_entity_poly.pdbx_strand_id
1 'polypeptide(L)' 'MINIRDLKFSYPGGFALDIPELSLSEGKIYLLTGPNGSGKTTLLEILALLLPAAYREFLYRGGPLPDSERDLLAIRRKMT' A
#
# COMPACT_ATOMS: atom_id res chain seq x y z
N MET A 1 -2.29 9.09 -8.53
CA MET A 1 -1.96 9.53 -7.14
C MET A 1 -2.39 8.45 -6.15
N ILE A 2 -1.60 8.15 -5.13
CA ILE A 2 -1.94 7.25 -4.01
C ILE A 2 -1.86 8.07 -2.71
N ASN A 3 -2.86 7.96 -1.83
CA ASN A 3 -2.81 8.50 -0.47
C ASN A 3 -3.29 7.44 0.51
N ILE A 4 -2.57 7.24 1.60
CA ILE A 4 -2.89 6.26 2.63
C ILE A 4 -2.75 6.91 4.00
N ARG A 5 -3.73 6.69 4.88
CA ARG A 5 -3.69 7.11 6.30
C ARG A 5 -3.79 5.91 7.22
N ASP A 6 -2.97 5.91 8.27
CA ASP A 6 -2.93 4.91 9.33
C ASP A 6 -2.75 3.47 8.81
N LEU A 7 -1.78 3.26 7.92
CA LEU A 7 -1.49 1.95 7.35
C LEU A 7 -0.76 1.07 8.37
N LYS A 8 -1.35 -0.07 8.69
CA LYS A 8 -0.81 -1.05 9.63
C LYS A 8 -0.84 -2.45 9.04
N PHE A 9 0.26 -3.17 9.22
CA PHE A 9 0.37 -4.58 8.86
C PHE A 9 1.29 -5.32 9.84
N SER A 10 1.02 -6.59 10.12
CA SER A 10 1.90 -7.40 10.95
C SER A 10 1.91 -8.86 10.51
N TYR A 11 3.09 -9.48 10.46
CA TYR A 11 3.19 -10.93 10.33
C TYR A 11 3.13 -11.60 11.71
N PRO A 12 2.54 -12.80 11.80
CA PRO A 12 2.75 -13.67 12.95
C PRO A 12 4.26 -13.90 13.14
N GLY A 13 4.79 -13.60 14.33
CA GLY A 13 6.21 -13.83 14.64
C GLY A 13 7.11 -12.60 14.70
N GLY A 14 6.56 -11.37 14.65
CA GLY A 14 7.26 -10.19 15.21
C GLY A 14 7.67 -9.09 14.23
N PHE A 15 7.20 -9.11 12.99
CA PHE A 15 7.31 -7.95 12.09
C PHE A 15 6.02 -7.12 12.12
N ALA A 16 6.15 -5.80 12.22
CA ALA A 16 5.06 -4.85 12.07
C ALA A 16 5.49 -3.66 11.20
N LEU A 17 4.59 -3.24 10.33
CA LEU A 17 4.66 -2.02 9.54
C LEU A 17 3.61 -1.05 10.08
N ASP A 18 4.03 0.16 10.46
CA ASP A 18 3.15 1.23 10.93
C ASP A 18 3.53 2.53 10.20
N ILE A 19 2.68 2.96 9.28
CA ILE A 19 2.90 4.14 8.44
C ILE A 19 1.71 5.08 8.67
N PRO A 20 1.91 6.19 9.43
CA PRO A 20 0.83 7.13 9.73
C PRO A 20 0.25 7.80 8.48
N GLU A 21 1.11 8.15 7.52
CA GLU A 21 0.68 8.78 6.26
C GLU A 21 1.67 8.44 5.13
N LEU A 22 1.14 8.17 3.94
CA LEU A 22 1.91 7.97 2.72
C LEU A 22 1.20 8.63 1.54
N SER A 23 1.89 9.51 0.83
CA SER A 23 1.37 10.19 -0.35
C SER A 23 2.32 10.07 -1.53
N LEU A 24 1.84 9.49 -2.63
CA LEU A 24 2.59 9.31 -3.88
C LEU A 24 1.85 10.02 -5.02
N SER A 25 2.44 11.08 -5.56
CA SER A 25 1.94 11.75 -6.76
C SER A 25 2.17 10.89 -8.02
N GLU A 26 1.28 11.05 -9.01
CA GLU A 26 1.40 10.42 -10.32
C GLU A 26 2.57 11.03 -11.12
N GLY A 27 3.19 10.24 -12.00
CA GLY A 27 4.30 10.69 -12.85
C GLY A 27 5.64 10.90 -12.12
N LYS A 28 5.76 10.48 -10.86
CA LYS A 28 6.99 10.57 -10.07
C LYS A 28 7.65 9.21 -9.89
N ILE A 29 8.98 9.21 -9.80
CA ILE A 29 9.80 8.06 -9.43
C ILE A 29 10.21 8.22 -7.97
N TYR A 30 10.02 7.17 -7.17
CA TYR A 30 10.38 7.15 -5.75
C TYR A 30 11.42 6.06 -5.48
N LEU A 31 12.35 6.35 -4.57
CA LEU A 31 13.29 5.38 -4.04
C LEU A 31 12.83 4.93 -2.65
N LEU A 32 12.49 3.65 -2.52
CA LEU A 32 12.26 3.02 -1.22
C LEU A 32 13.55 2.35 -0.76
N THR A 33 14.15 2.87 0.32
CA THR A 33 15.41 2.38 0.87
C THR A 33 15.28 2.04 2.35
N GLY A 34 16.20 1.22 2.87
CA GLY A 34 16.24 0.80 4.27
C GLY A 34 16.91 -0.57 4.47
N PRO A 35 17.26 -0.95 5.71
CA PRO A 35 17.91 -2.23 6.02
C PRO A 35 17.07 -3.46 5.62
N ASN A 36 17.71 -4.62 5.54
CA ASN A 36 16.98 -5.89 5.37
C ASN A 36 16.00 -6.10 6.55
N GLY A 37 14.79 -6.60 6.24
CA GLY A 37 13.73 -6.77 7.24
C GLY A 37 12.95 -5.50 7.60
N SER A 38 13.28 -4.33 7.03
CA SER A 38 12.55 -3.07 7.33
C SER A 38 11.15 -2.97 6.73
N GLY A 39 10.65 -4.01 6.05
CA GLY A 39 9.29 -4.01 5.47
C GLY A 39 9.15 -3.47 4.05
N LYS A 40 10.25 -3.27 3.31
CA LYS A 40 10.19 -2.71 1.93
C LYS A 40 9.33 -3.55 0.99
N THR A 41 9.59 -4.86 0.94
CA THR A 41 8.81 -5.79 0.11
C THR A 41 7.35 -5.81 0.54
N THR A 42 7.10 -5.88 1.85
CA THR A 42 5.75 -5.82 2.42
C THR A 42 5.00 -4.55 2.02
N LEU A 43 5.64 -3.37 2.10
CA LEU A 43 5.02 -2.12 1.66
C LEU A 43 4.73 -2.15 0.15
N LEU A 44 5.64 -2.64 -0.68
CA LEU A 44 5.42 -2.75 -2.13
C LEU A 44 4.29 -3.72 -2.47
N GLU A 45 4.18 -4.86 -1.77
CA GLU A 45 3.09 -5.81 -1.93
C GLU A 45 1.74 -5.21 -1.54
N ILE A 46 1.68 -4.45 -0.45
CA ILE A 46 0.48 -3.71 -0.03
C ILE A 46 0.10 -2.67 -1.11
N LEU A 47 1.06 -1.88 -1.58
CA LEU A 47 0.83 -0.86 -2.62
C LEU A 47 0.37 -1.49 -3.95
N ALA A 48 0.84 -2.70 -4.26
CA ALA A 48 0.44 -3.48 -5.42
C ALA A 48 -0.88 -4.24 -5.23
N LEU A 49 -1.55 -4.08 -4.07
CA LEU A 49 -2.78 -4.79 -3.70
C LEU A 49 -2.61 -6.33 -3.73
N LEU A 50 -1.42 -6.81 -3.38
CA LEU A 50 -1.08 -8.23 -3.25
C LEU A 50 -1.22 -8.73 -1.82
N LEU A 51 -1.08 -7.82 -0.85
CA LEU A 51 -1.09 -8.12 0.57
C LEU A 51 -2.12 -7.21 1.26
N PRO A 52 -3.21 -7.78 1.82
CA PRO A 52 -4.18 -7.01 2.59
C PRO A 52 -3.54 -6.42 3.84
N ALA A 53 -3.87 -5.17 4.14
CA ALA A 53 -3.40 -4.45 5.33
C ALA A 53 -4.54 -3.63 5.93
N ALA A 54 -4.45 -3.32 7.22
CA ALA A 54 -5.38 -2.41 7.87
C ALA A 54 -5.01 -0.97 7.53
N TYR A 55 -5.99 -0.14 7.24
CA TYR A 55 -5.81 1.28 7.00
C TYR A 55 -7.08 2.03 7.41
N ARG A 56 -6.94 3.31 7.72
CA ARG A 56 -8.11 4.19 7.93
C ARG A 56 -8.64 4.72 6.60
N GLU A 57 -7.75 5.07 5.69
CA GLU A 57 -8.08 5.59 4.37
C GLU A 57 -7.04 5.11 3.35
N PHE A 58 -7.49 4.64 2.20
CA PHE A 58 -6.64 4.33 1.06
C PHE A 58 -7.32 4.85 -0.22
N LEU A 59 -6.76 5.91 -0.80
CA LEU A 59 -7.23 6.53 -2.03
C LEU A 59 -6.30 6.21 -3.21
N TYR A 60 -6.87 5.73 -4.30
CA TYR A 60 -6.22 5.58 -5.60
C TYR A 60 -6.85 6.53 -6.63
N ARG A 61 -6.03 7.40 -7.23
CA ARG A 61 -6.46 8.45 -8.19
C ARG A 61 -7.61 9.33 -7.66
N GLY A 62 -7.64 9.57 -6.34
CA GLY A 62 -8.63 10.42 -5.67
C GLY A 62 -9.92 9.70 -5.25
N GLY A 63 -10.09 8.41 -5.56
CA GLY A 63 -11.21 7.59 -5.10
C GLY A 63 -10.77 6.53 -4.09
N PRO A 64 -11.66 6.09 -3.18
CA PRO A 64 -11.35 4.99 -2.25
C PRO A 64 -11.11 3.67 -2.99
N LEU A 65 -10.34 2.77 -2.38
CA LEU A 65 -10.29 1.40 -2.83
C LEU A 65 -11.68 0.73 -2.66
N PRO A 66 -12.12 -0.08 -3.64
CA PRO A 66 -13.36 -0.83 -3.56
C PRO A 66 -13.21 -2.03 -2.61
N ASP A 67 -14.32 -2.44 -1.99
CA ASP A 67 -14.35 -3.60 -1.09
C ASP A 67 -14.40 -4.94 -1.84
N SER A 68 -14.76 -4.93 -3.13
CA SER A 68 -14.91 -6.15 -3.91
C SER A 68 -13.57 -6.62 -4.51
N GLU A 69 -13.27 -7.91 -4.40
CA GLU A 69 -12.05 -8.50 -4.99
C GLU A 69 -11.97 -8.26 -6.51
N ARG A 70 -13.11 -8.32 -7.22
CA ARG A 70 -13.17 -8.10 -8.67
C ARG A 70 -12.73 -6.69 -9.04
N ASP A 71 -13.17 -5.69 -8.28
CA ASP A 71 -12.85 -4.29 -8.54
C ASP A 71 -11.42 -3.94 -8.10
N LEU A 72 -10.93 -4.54 -7.01
CA LEU A 72 -9.51 -4.45 -6.61
C LEU A 72 -8.60 -5.00 -7.71
N LEU A 73 -8.95 -6.14 -8.31
CA LEU A 73 -8.21 -6.70 -9.43
C LEU A 73 -8.20 -5.76 -10.65
N ALA A 74 -9.32 -5.07 -10.90
CA ALA A 74 -9.41 -4.06 -11.96
C ALA A 74 -8.51 -2.84 -11.68
N ILE A 75 -8.35 -2.44 -10.43
CA ILE A 75 -7.37 -1.40 -10.04
C ILE A 75 -5.95 -1.89 -10.23
N ARG A 76 -5.62 -3.10 -9.77
CA ARG A 76 -4.27 -3.68 -9.89
C ARG A 76 -3.79 -3.71 -11.34
N ARG A 77 -4.68 -4.09 -12.28
CA ARG A 77 -4.38 -4.09 -13.73
C ARG A 77 -4.13 -2.71 -14.34
N LYS A 78 -4.53 -1.63 -13.66
CA LYS A 78 -4.26 -0.24 -14.06
C LYS A 78 -3.01 0.34 -13.41
N MET A 79 -2.38 -0.39 -12.49
CA MET A 79 -1.16 0.01 -11.78
C MET A 79 0.11 -0.52 -12.46
N THR A 80 0.06 -1.71 -13.07
CA THR A 80 1.04 -2.23 -14.04
C THR A 80 0.77 -1.71 -15.43
#